data_AF-A0A8D8MP80-F1
#
_entry.id   AF-A0A8D8MP80-F1
#
_cell.length_a   1.000
_cell.length_b   1.000
_cell.length_c   1.000
_cell.angle_alpha   90.00
_cell.angle_beta   90.00
_cell.angle_gamma   90.00
#
_symmetry.space_group_name_H-M   'P 1'
#
loop_
_entity.id
_entity.type
_entity.pdbx_description
1 polymer ?
#
loop_
_entity_poly.entity_id
_entity_poly.type
_entity_poly.pdbx_seq_one_letter_code
_entity_poly.pdbx_strand_id
1 'polypeptide(L)'
;LTYKRKSQYVQAVAFTLATDYGIPRIMSSYNFTNSDQGPPANSLQTIDSPGFESDGSCSNGWICEHRWPEIKRMIQFRKYVHESTLDHVQASDVTFAFCRGTKGFIAFNNSPNPVTRTFHTCLHRGQYCDIISGEVSTQRICTGLVINVDAKGDATITLPPNSVVAIYRRSKL
;
A
#
# COMPACT_ATOMS: atom_id res chain seq x y z
N LEU A 1 3.56 -3.41 -15.78
CA LEU A 1 2.94 -2.65 -14.68
C LEU A 1 3.98 -1.68 -14.10
N THR A 2 3.77 -0.37 -14.16
CA THR A 2 4.76 0.66 -13.75
C THR A 2 4.06 1.87 -13.12
N TYR A 3 4.82 2.89 -12.71
CA TYR A 3 4.30 4.15 -12.18
C TYR A 3 3.25 4.83 -13.07
N LYS A 4 3.30 4.61 -14.40
CA LYS A 4 2.32 5.16 -15.37
C LYS A 4 0.90 4.66 -15.12
N ARG A 5 0.72 3.58 -14.36
CA ARG A 5 -0.57 3.07 -13.86
C ARG A 5 -0.55 2.99 -12.34
N LYS A 6 -0.49 4.15 -11.67
CA LYS A 6 -0.26 4.27 -10.21
C LYS A 6 -1.13 3.33 -9.37
N SER A 7 -2.44 3.31 -9.53
CA SER A 7 -3.34 2.48 -8.70
C SER A 7 -3.01 0.99 -8.78
N GLN A 8 -2.87 0.44 -9.99
CA GLN A 8 -2.53 -0.97 -10.19
C GLN A 8 -1.11 -1.27 -9.68
N TYR A 9 -0.17 -0.33 -9.85
CA TYR A 9 1.21 -0.48 -9.35
C TYR A 9 1.27 -0.52 -7.82
N VAL A 10 0.54 0.37 -7.14
CA VAL A 10 0.41 0.38 -5.68
C VAL A 10 -0.17 -0.93 -5.17
N GLN A 11 -1.22 -1.47 -5.81
CA GLN A 11 -1.76 -2.79 -5.46
C GLN A 11 -0.72 -3.90 -5.56
N ALA A 12 0.01 -3.99 -6.68
CA ALA A 12 1.01 -5.02 -6.86
C ALA A 12 2.17 -4.89 -5.86
N VAL A 13 2.66 -3.68 -5.62
CA VAL A 13 3.72 -3.43 -4.62
C VAL A 13 3.21 -3.75 -3.22
N ALA A 14 1.96 -3.39 -2.89
CA ALA A 14 1.34 -3.74 -1.61
C ALA A 14 1.24 -5.27 -1.44
N PHE A 15 0.87 -6.01 -2.49
CA PHE A 15 0.91 -7.47 -2.47
C PHE A 15 2.32 -8.01 -2.19
N THR A 16 3.32 -7.54 -2.95
CA THR A 16 4.72 -7.94 -2.74
C THR A 16 5.25 -7.62 -1.33
N LEU A 17 4.82 -6.51 -0.74
CA LEU A 17 5.20 -6.11 0.62
C LEU A 17 4.34 -6.76 1.70
N ALA A 18 3.19 -7.33 1.35
CA ALA A 18 2.33 -8.00 2.31
C ALA A 18 2.57 -9.51 2.36
N THR A 19 3.11 -10.14 1.32
CA THR A 19 3.48 -11.56 1.36
C THR A 19 4.72 -11.80 2.23
N ASP A 20 4.91 -13.04 2.65
CA ASP A 20 6.08 -13.51 3.39
C ASP A 20 7.20 -14.02 2.46
N TYR A 21 6.95 -14.11 1.15
CA TYR A 21 7.88 -14.62 0.15
C TYR A 21 9.00 -13.63 -0.21
N GLY A 22 10.24 -14.11 -0.10
CA GLY A 22 11.43 -13.45 -0.65
C GLY A 22 11.80 -12.12 0.01
N ILE A 23 12.80 -11.47 -0.59
CA ILE A 23 13.31 -10.15 -0.19
C ILE A 23 12.80 -9.14 -1.23
N PRO A 24 11.85 -8.25 -0.88
CA PRO A 24 11.26 -7.33 -1.84
C PRO A 24 12.25 -6.23 -2.22
N ARG A 25 12.28 -5.88 -3.51
CA ARG A 25 12.99 -4.70 -4.04
C ARG A 25 11.97 -3.76 -4.67
N ILE A 26 11.91 -2.52 -4.19
CA ILE A 26 11.01 -1.49 -4.71
C ILE A 26 11.77 -0.68 -5.77
N MET A 27 11.15 -0.49 -6.92
CA MET A 27 11.70 0.35 -7.98
C MET A 27 11.51 1.83 -7.64
N SER A 28 12.49 2.66 -7.99
CA SER A 28 12.37 4.12 -7.94
C SER A 28 12.81 4.68 -9.28
N SER A 29 11.89 5.29 -10.01
CA SER A 29 12.03 5.61 -11.43
C SER A 29 12.15 7.11 -11.67
N TYR A 30 12.42 7.46 -12.93
CA TYR A 30 12.22 8.78 -13.51
C TYR A 30 11.18 8.71 -14.64
N ASN A 31 10.61 9.86 -14.99
CA ASN A 31 9.63 9.97 -16.06
C ASN A 31 10.33 9.93 -17.42
N PHE A 32 9.78 9.15 -18.37
CA PHE A 32 10.29 9.07 -19.73
C PHE A 32 9.17 8.82 -20.73
N THR A 33 9.32 9.33 -21.95
CA THR A 33 8.39 9.10 -23.06
C THR A 33 8.90 8.05 -24.04
N ASN A 34 10.23 7.90 -24.18
CA ASN A 34 10.89 6.88 -24.99
C ASN A 34 11.66 5.90 -24.06
N SER A 35 11.63 4.60 -24.37
CA SER A 35 12.40 3.57 -23.65
C SER A 35 13.91 3.79 -23.67
N ASP A 36 14.42 4.48 -24.69
CA ASP A 36 15.86 4.78 -24.83
C ASP A 36 16.24 6.11 -24.17
N GLN A 37 15.28 6.80 -23.54
CA GLN A 37 15.51 8.07 -22.87
C GLN A 37 16.29 7.87 -21.56
N GLY A 38 17.41 8.59 -21.45
CA GLY A 38 18.17 8.70 -20.23
C GLY A 38 17.42 9.42 -19.09
N PRO A 39 18.02 9.48 -17.90
CA PRO A 39 17.46 10.20 -16.75
C PRO A 39 17.32 11.71 -17.03
N PRO A 40 16.55 12.45 -16.22
CA PRO A 40 16.48 13.90 -16.27
C PRO A 40 17.88 14.51 -16.24
N ALA A 41 18.19 15.36 -17.21
CA ALA A 41 19.49 15.99 -17.36
C ALA A 41 19.36 17.36 -17.99
N ASN A 42 20.26 18.26 -17.61
CA ASN A 42 20.32 19.62 -18.16
C ASN A 42 20.90 19.65 -19.59
N SER A 43 20.96 20.84 -20.19
CA SER A 43 21.48 21.05 -21.56
C SER A 43 22.95 20.63 -21.74
N LEU A 44 23.70 20.52 -20.64
CA LEU A 44 25.10 20.05 -20.61
C LEU A 44 25.20 18.53 -20.38
N GLN A 45 24.09 17.79 -20.47
CA GLN A 45 24.01 16.34 -20.21
C GLN A 45 24.44 15.92 -18.79
N THR A 46 24.38 16.84 -17.82
CA THR A 46 24.57 16.51 -16.41
C THR A 46 23.23 16.07 -15.83
N ILE A 47 23.19 14.93 -15.15
CA ILE A 47 21.98 14.40 -14.52
C ILE A 47 21.48 15.38 -13.46
N ASP A 48 20.21 15.78 -13.57
CA ASP A 48 19.58 16.68 -12.62
C ASP A 48 19.29 15.95 -11.30
N SER A 49 19.62 16.61 -10.20
CA SER A 49 19.30 16.08 -8.87
C SER A 49 17.78 16.05 -8.66
N PRO A 50 17.25 15.04 -7.93
CA PRO A 50 15.86 15.06 -7.51
C PRO A 50 15.52 16.31 -6.71
N GLY A 51 14.43 16.97 -7.09
CA GLY A 51 13.80 17.99 -6.26
C GLY A 51 12.87 17.33 -5.25
N PHE A 52 12.63 17.99 -4.11
CA PHE A 52 11.74 17.51 -3.06
C PHE A 52 10.74 18.58 -2.67
N GLU A 53 9.46 18.27 -2.85
CA GLU A 53 8.37 19.15 -2.49
C GLU A 53 8.02 19.05 -1.00
N SER A 54 7.25 20.01 -0.50
CA SER A 54 6.84 20.05 0.92
C SER A 54 6.02 18.83 1.38
N ASP A 55 5.31 18.17 0.46
CA ASP A 55 4.55 16.94 0.69
C ASP A 55 5.43 15.67 0.64
N GLY A 56 6.73 15.83 0.38
CA GLY A 56 7.72 14.76 0.27
C GLY A 56 7.74 14.05 -1.09
N SER A 57 6.93 14.50 -2.05
CA SER A 57 7.00 14.04 -3.45
C SER A 57 8.27 14.55 -4.13
N CYS A 58 8.64 13.89 -5.24
CA CYS A 58 9.80 14.29 -6.03
C CYS A 58 9.39 15.14 -7.23
N SER A 59 10.29 16.06 -7.59
CA SER A 59 10.20 16.88 -8.80
C SER A 59 11.43 16.67 -9.70
N ASN A 60 11.64 17.55 -10.69
CA ASN A 60 12.70 17.41 -11.72
C ASN A 60 12.62 16.11 -12.53
N GLY A 61 11.41 15.63 -12.81
CA GLY A 61 11.19 14.41 -13.59
C GLY A 61 11.42 13.10 -12.83
N TRP A 62 11.75 13.14 -11.54
CA TRP A 62 11.88 11.94 -10.70
C TRP A 62 10.52 11.50 -10.16
N ILE A 63 10.22 10.20 -10.24
CA ILE A 63 8.93 9.64 -9.80
C ILE A 63 8.92 9.32 -8.30
N CYS A 64 10.03 8.76 -7.81
CA CYS A 64 10.22 8.38 -6.42
C CYS A 64 9.07 7.55 -5.82
N GLU A 65 8.73 6.41 -6.45
CA GLU A 65 7.69 5.51 -5.95
C GLU A 65 7.93 5.10 -4.48
N HIS A 66 9.19 4.97 -4.06
CA HIS A 66 9.57 4.68 -2.68
C HIS A 66 9.13 5.74 -1.65
N ARG A 67 8.76 6.95 -2.10
CA ARG A 67 8.26 8.05 -1.25
C ARG A 67 6.75 8.17 -1.24
N TRP A 68 6.06 7.48 -2.15
CA TRP A 68 4.60 7.49 -2.17
C TRP A 68 4.07 7.02 -0.81
N PRO A 69 3.18 7.78 -0.16
CA PRO A 69 2.73 7.46 1.19
C PRO A 69 2.25 6.02 1.35
N GLU A 70 1.54 5.49 0.36
CA GLU A 70 1.02 4.13 0.30
C GLU A 70 2.17 3.10 0.35
N ILE A 71 3.23 3.30 -0.44
CA ILE A 71 4.39 2.39 -0.50
C ILE A 71 5.24 2.52 0.76
N LYS A 72 5.50 3.75 1.23
CA LYS A 72 6.25 3.99 2.47
C LYS A 72 5.59 3.32 3.67
N ARG A 73 4.26 3.41 3.78
CA ARG A 73 3.50 2.76 4.85
C ARG A 73 3.46 1.25 4.69
N MET A 74 3.40 0.72 3.46
CA MET A 74 3.53 -0.72 3.23
C MET A 74 4.93 -1.28 3.54
N ILE A 75 6.00 -0.49 3.40
CA ILE A 75 7.34 -0.86 3.89
C ILE A 75 7.32 -1.02 5.42
N GLN A 76 6.68 -0.09 6.14
CA GLN A 76 6.51 -0.18 7.59
C GLN A 76 5.67 -1.39 7.99
N PHE A 77 4.60 -1.69 7.23
CA PHE A 77 3.80 -2.90 7.38
C PHE A 77 4.68 -4.14 7.27
N ARG A 78 5.42 -4.33 6.15
CA ARG A 78 6.32 -5.48 5.93
C ARG A 78 7.30 -5.65 7.08
N LYS A 79 7.91 -4.55 7.53
CA LYS A 79 8.85 -4.56 8.67
C LYS A 79 8.18 -5.05 9.94
N TYR A 80 6.94 -4.64 10.22
CA TYR A 80 6.23 -5.06 11.43
C TYR A 80 5.80 -6.53 11.39
N VAL A 81 5.33 -7.00 10.23
CA VAL A 81 4.79 -8.36 10.08
C VAL A 81 5.84 -9.39 9.67
N HIS A 82 7.13 -9.04 9.63
CA HIS A 82 8.13 -9.81 8.88
C HIS A 82 8.26 -11.29 9.29
N GLU A 83 8.06 -11.59 10.57
CA GLU A 83 8.15 -12.94 11.16
C GLU A 83 6.83 -13.73 11.08
N SER A 84 5.72 -13.05 10.79
CA SER A 84 4.42 -13.72 10.66
C SER A 84 4.33 -14.41 9.30
N THR A 85 3.84 -15.63 9.25
CA THR A 85 3.47 -16.27 7.99
C THR A 85 2.21 -15.65 7.40
N LEU A 86 2.04 -15.80 6.10
CA LEU A 86 0.77 -15.57 5.42
C LEU A 86 -0.21 -16.68 5.83
N ASP A 87 -1.43 -16.30 6.20
CA ASP A 87 -2.44 -17.23 6.71
C ASP A 87 -3.87 -16.71 6.45
N HIS A 88 -4.90 -17.54 6.67
CA HIS A 88 -6.32 -17.20 6.55
C HIS A 88 -6.68 -16.54 5.20
N VAL A 89 -6.22 -17.15 4.11
CA VAL A 89 -6.50 -16.70 2.75
C VAL A 89 -8.00 -16.74 2.48
N GLN A 90 -8.54 -15.63 1.98
CA GLN A 90 -9.93 -15.44 1.63
C GLN A 90 -10.00 -14.90 0.21
N ALA A 91 -10.56 -15.68 -0.73
CA ALA A 91 -10.61 -15.32 -2.14
C ALA A 91 -12.03 -15.40 -2.70
N SER A 92 -12.27 -14.64 -3.76
CA SER A 92 -13.38 -14.80 -4.71
C SER A 92 -12.87 -14.46 -6.12
N ASP A 93 -13.78 -14.43 -7.10
CA ASP A 93 -13.48 -14.07 -8.49
C ASP A 93 -12.85 -12.67 -8.64
N VAL A 94 -13.10 -11.76 -7.70
CA VAL A 94 -12.70 -10.35 -7.78
C VAL A 94 -11.96 -9.82 -6.56
N THR A 95 -11.96 -10.55 -5.45
CA THR A 95 -11.28 -10.11 -4.22
C THR A 95 -10.29 -11.16 -3.73
N PHE A 96 -9.21 -10.68 -3.13
CA PHE A 96 -8.21 -11.51 -2.48
C PHE A 96 -7.83 -10.85 -1.16
N ALA A 97 -7.78 -11.61 -0.08
CA ALA A 97 -7.41 -11.10 1.23
C ALA A 97 -6.68 -12.18 2.04
N PHE A 98 -5.84 -11.75 2.96
CA PHE A 98 -5.13 -12.67 3.86
C PHE A 98 -4.61 -11.94 5.10
N CYS A 99 -4.30 -12.73 6.11
CA CYS A 99 -3.67 -12.30 7.34
C CYS A 99 -2.15 -12.50 7.30
N ARG A 100 -1.45 -11.72 8.11
CA ARG A 100 -0.06 -11.94 8.50
C ARG A 100 -0.01 -12.26 9.99
N GLY A 101 -0.41 -13.48 10.32
CA GLY A 101 -0.77 -13.88 11.67
C GLY A 101 -1.76 -12.89 12.30
N THR A 102 -1.59 -12.60 13.59
CA THR A 102 -2.41 -11.59 14.31
C THR A 102 -1.82 -10.17 14.23
N LYS A 103 -0.83 -9.94 13.35
CA LYS A 103 -0.11 -8.65 13.26
C LYS A 103 -0.69 -7.71 12.21
N GLY A 104 -1.25 -8.23 11.12
CA GLY A 104 -1.81 -7.41 10.04
C GLY A 104 -2.72 -8.18 9.10
N PHE A 105 -3.49 -7.43 8.33
CA PHE A 105 -4.47 -7.91 7.36
C PHE A 105 -4.46 -7.02 6.12
N ILE A 106 -4.69 -7.62 4.96
CA ILE A 106 -4.76 -6.91 3.69
C ILE A 106 -5.85 -7.51 2.80
N ALA A 107 -6.55 -6.65 2.06
CA ALA A 107 -7.57 -7.03 1.11
C ALA A 107 -7.44 -6.23 -0.20
N PHE A 108 -7.69 -6.91 -1.31
CA PHE A 108 -7.56 -6.40 -2.68
C PHE A 108 -8.89 -6.53 -3.41
N ASN A 109 -9.18 -5.55 -4.26
CA ASN A 109 -10.27 -5.60 -5.23
C ASN A 109 -9.71 -5.39 -6.64
N ASN A 110 -9.77 -6.45 -7.45
CA ASN A 110 -9.33 -6.44 -8.84
C ASN A 110 -10.48 -6.22 -9.83
N SER A 111 -11.67 -5.83 -9.34
CA SER A 111 -12.83 -5.46 -10.14
C SER A 111 -12.77 -3.99 -10.58
N PRO A 112 -13.36 -3.63 -11.73
CA PRO A 112 -13.65 -2.24 -12.08
C PRO A 112 -14.79 -1.64 -11.24
N ASN A 113 -15.47 -2.42 -10.40
CA ASN A 113 -16.57 -1.98 -9.54
C ASN A 113 -16.18 -2.04 -8.06
N PRO A 114 -16.77 -1.18 -7.19
CA PRO A 114 -16.60 -1.30 -5.75
C PRO A 114 -17.18 -2.62 -5.24
N VAL A 115 -16.55 -3.20 -4.22
CA VAL A 115 -16.98 -4.46 -3.60
C VAL A 115 -17.05 -4.29 -2.09
N THR A 116 -18.19 -4.60 -1.49
CA THR A 116 -18.37 -4.65 -0.03
C THR A 116 -18.45 -6.09 0.43
N ARG A 117 -17.54 -6.52 1.30
CA ARG A 117 -17.54 -7.88 1.87
C ARG A 117 -17.09 -7.85 3.33
N THR A 118 -17.51 -8.86 4.07
CA THR A 118 -16.97 -9.15 5.40
C THR A 118 -15.77 -10.07 5.26
N PHE A 119 -14.66 -9.68 5.89
CA PHE A 119 -13.43 -10.44 5.93
C PHE A 119 -13.05 -10.76 7.37
N HIS A 120 -12.53 -11.96 7.60
CA HIS A 120 -11.85 -12.29 8.84
C HIS A 120 -10.45 -11.67 8.85
N THR A 121 -10.18 -10.73 9.76
CA THR A 121 -8.94 -9.94 9.75
C THR A 121 -7.83 -10.52 10.62
N CYS A 122 -8.12 -11.53 11.44
CA CYS A 122 -7.22 -12.07 12.46
C CYS A 122 -6.71 -11.03 13.49
N LEU A 123 -7.26 -9.81 13.47
CA LEU A 123 -6.92 -8.73 14.39
C LEU A 123 -7.94 -8.69 15.54
N HIS A 124 -7.50 -8.21 16.69
CA HIS A 124 -8.41 -8.00 17.82
C HIS A 124 -9.37 -6.84 17.56
N ARG A 125 -10.54 -6.89 18.18
CA ARG A 125 -11.56 -5.84 18.13
C ARG A 125 -10.99 -4.43 18.29
N GLY A 126 -11.52 -3.49 17.51
CA GLY A 126 -11.20 -2.08 17.61
C GLY A 126 -11.22 -1.36 16.27
N GLN A 127 -10.84 -0.09 16.31
CA GLN A 127 -10.76 0.78 15.14
C GLN A 127 -9.34 0.80 14.60
N TYR A 128 -9.20 0.63 13.29
CA TYR A 128 -7.91 0.64 12.61
C TYR A 128 -7.96 1.62 11.45
N CYS A 129 -6.89 2.39 11.26
CA CYS A 129 -6.72 3.22 10.08
C CYS A 129 -6.18 2.37 8.93
N ASP A 130 -6.81 2.49 7.77
CA ASP A 130 -6.26 1.96 6.53
C ASP A 130 -5.00 2.74 6.15
N ILE A 131 -3.89 2.02 6.02
CA ILE A 131 -2.59 2.62 5.72
C ILE A 131 -2.37 2.92 4.24
N ILE A 132 -3.30 2.49 3.38
CA ILE A 132 -3.29 2.85 1.97
C ILE A 132 -3.86 4.24 1.81
N SER A 133 -5.12 4.45 2.24
CA SER A 133 -5.81 5.74 2.12
C SER A 133 -5.33 6.80 3.12
N GLY A 134 -4.70 6.43 4.24
CA GLY A 134 -4.23 7.39 5.22
C GLY A 134 -3.29 6.81 6.26
N GLU A 135 -3.29 7.38 7.46
CA GLU A 135 -2.50 6.94 8.60
C GLU A 135 -3.15 7.36 9.92
N VAL A 136 -2.55 6.93 11.04
CA VAL A 136 -2.91 7.48 12.35
C VAL A 136 -2.19 8.80 12.54
N SER A 137 -2.94 9.90 12.70
CA SER A 137 -2.34 11.21 12.98
C SER A 137 -1.77 11.30 14.41
N THR A 138 -1.07 12.40 14.69
CA THR A 138 -0.56 12.70 16.04
C THR A 138 -1.66 12.86 17.08
N GLN A 139 -2.86 13.27 16.67
CA GLN A 139 -4.05 13.37 17.53
C GLN A 139 -4.83 12.04 17.65
N ARG A 140 -4.25 10.92 17.19
CA ARG A 140 -4.87 9.59 17.27
C ARG A 140 -6.21 9.49 16.53
N ILE A 141 -6.29 10.13 15.37
CA ILE A 141 -7.42 10.02 14.43
C ILE A 141 -6.91 9.50 13.09
N CYS A 142 -7.74 8.73 12.39
CA CYS A 142 -7.40 8.28 11.04
C CYS A 142 -7.54 9.43 10.05
N THR A 143 -6.52 9.65 9.24
CA THR A 143 -6.59 10.63 8.14
C THR A 143 -7.27 10.06 6.88
N GLY A 144 -7.42 8.73 6.82
CA GLY A 144 -8.09 8.00 5.76
C GLY A 144 -9.25 7.14 6.27
N LEU A 145 -9.49 6.01 5.61
CA LEU A 145 -10.57 5.09 5.95
C LEU A 145 -10.37 4.46 7.34
N VAL A 146 -11.46 4.38 8.11
CA VAL A 146 -11.52 3.66 9.40
C VAL A 146 -12.15 2.29 9.18
N ILE A 147 -11.47 1.24 9.64
CA ILE A 147 -11.97 -0.13 9.64
C ILE A 147 -12.31 -0.54 11.06
N ASN A 148 -13.56 -0.94 11.28
CA ASN A 148 -14.03 -1.46 12.57
C ASN A 148 -13.94 -2.99 12.54
N VAL A 149 -13.09 -3.53 13.40
CA VAL A 149 -12.97 -4.98 13.64
C VAL A 149 -13.82 -5.34 14.84
N ASP A 150 -14.71 -6.32 14.68
CA ASP A 150 -15.62 -6.77 15.72
C ASP A 150 -14.96 -7.72 16.74
N ALA A 151 -15.76 -8.25 17.68
CA ALA A 151 -15.28 -9.17 18.70
C ALA A 151 -14.81 -10.54 18.18
N LYS A 152 -15.28 -10.94 16.98
CA LYS A 152 -14.87 -12.18 16.31
C LYS A 152 -13.62 -11.99 15.44
N GLY A 153 -13.17 -10.75 15.26
CA GLY A 153 -12.05 -10.42 14.37
C GLY A 153 -12.49 -10.14 12.94
N ASP A 154 -13.79 -9.99 12.69
CA ASP A 154 -14.36 -9.74 11.38
C ASP A 154 -14.54 -8.25 11.13
N ALA A 155 -14.42 -7.83 9.87
CA ALA A 155 -14.67 -6.45 9.45
C ALA A 155 -15.39 -6.43 8.10
N THR A 156 -16.45 -5.62 7.99
CA THR A 156 -17.09 -5.31 6.71
C THR A 156 -16.38 -4.14 6.05
N ILE A 157 -15.80 -4.37 4.88
CA ILE A 157 -14.94 -3.41 4.18
C ILE A 157 -15.49 -3.17 2.79
N THR A 158 -15.64 -1.90 2.42
CA THR A 158 -15.92 -1.47 1.04
C THR A 158 -14.61 -1.13 0.35
N LEU A 159 -14.23 -1.94 -0.64
CA LEU A 159 -13.04 -1.75 -1.46
C LEU A 159 -13.42 -1.01 -2.74
N PRO A 160 -12.87 0.18 -3.03
CA PRO A 160 -13.04 0.85 -4.33
C PRO A 160 -12.58 -0.02 -5.52
N PRO A 161 -12.92 0.34 -6.77
CA PRO A 161 -12.37 -0.31 -7.95
C PRO A 161 -10.84 -0.32 -7.96
N ASN A 162 -10.23 -1.44 -8.35
CA ASN A 162 -8.77 -1.56 -8.46
C ASN A 162 -8.03 -0.98 -7.25
N SER A 163 -8.38 -1.45 -6.05
CA SER A 163 -7.88 -0.88 -4.80
C SER A 163 -7.37 -1.95 -3.83
N VAL A 164 -6.68 -1.47 -2.81
CA VAL A 164 -6.16 -2.27 -1.70
C VAL A 164 -6.45 -1.53 -0.41
N VAL A 165 -6.79 -2.28 0.64
CA VAL A 165 -6.88 -1.80 2.03
C VAL A 165 -5.95 -2.66 2.86
N ALA A 166 -5.16 -2.01 3.72
CA ALA A 166 -4.28 -2.69 4.65
C ALA A 166 -4.41 -2.10 6.05
N ILE A 167 -4.51 -2.96 7.05
CA ILE A 167 -4.56 -2.59 8.47
C ILE A 167 -3.62 -3.48 9.27
N TYR A 168 -3.06 -2.96 10.34
CA TYR A 168 -2.15 -3.72 11.19
C TYR A 168 -2.15 -3.18 12.61
N ARG A 169 -1.56 -3.92 13.54
CA ARG A 169 -1.65 -3.59 14.98
C ARG A 169 -1.23 -2.16 15.33
N ARG A 170 -0.27 -1.55 14.62
CA ARG A 170 0.14 -0.15 14.89
C ARG A 170 -0.76 0.90 14.23
N SER A 171 -1.62 0.51 13.29
CA SER A 171 -2.65 1.40 12.75
C SER A 171 -3.94 1.40 13.58
N LYS A 172 -3.99 0.66 14.69
CA LYS A 172 -5.09 0.69 15.65
C LYS A 172 -5.19 2.06 16.35
N LEU A 173 -6.41 2.56 16.55
CA LEU A 173 -6.74 3.72 17.41
C LEU A 173 -6.83 3.33 18.90
#